data_AF-A0A956DTF9-F1
#
_entry.id   AF-A0A956DTF9-F1
#
_cell.length_a   1.000
_cell.length_b   1.000
_cell.length_c   1.000
_cell.angle_alpha   90.00
_cell.angle_beta   90.00
_cell.angle_gamma   90.00
#
_symmetry.space_group_name_H-M   'P 1'
#
loop_
_entity.id
_entity.type
_entity.pdbx_description
1 polymer ?
#
loop_
_entity_poly.entity_id
_entity_poly.type
_entity_poly.pdbx_seq_one_letter_code
_entity_poly.pdbx_strand_id
1 'polypeptide(L)'
;LHGEPTWSFLYRKMIPIFLASGARVVAPDFFGFGKSDKPVDDATYTWSFHRNSLLRLVERLDLQRVTLVVQDWGGLLGLTLPLDGPERYQRLLIMNTVLATGVVPPSKGFLAWRDYVAKTPDLDVAALMQRADPSIDERVAAAYAAPFPDDRYKAGVRRFPAMVPTDPEMEGAATSRDALPFWASFTGKSFMAVGVQDPVLGPPAMRLMQSLIAGCPEPMMLEDAGHFVQEHGEVVARAALEAWK
;
A
#
# COMPACT_ATOMS: atom_id res chain seq x y z
N LEU A 1 -5.68 0.81 1.62
CA LEU A 1 -5.37 -0.16 0.56
C LEU A 1 -4.10 -0.88 0.98
N HIS A 2 -4.18 -2.20 1.20
CA HIS A 2 -3.04 -2.97 1.71
C HIS A 2 -1.98 -3.18 0.61
N GLY A 3 -0.84 -3.77 0.96
CA GLY A 3 0.21 -4.13 0.01
C GLY A 3 0.61 -5.60 0.08
N GLU A 4 1.81 -5.90 -0.41
CA GLU A 4 2.42 -7.23 -0.47
C GLU A 4 3.02 -7.66 0.88
N PRO A 5 2.89 -8.93 1.33
CA PRO A 5 1.91 -9.96 0.97
C PRO A 5 0.72 -9.97 1.94
N THR A 6 0.17 -8.79 2.23
CA THR A 6 -0.81 -8.59 3.30
C THR A 6 -2.25 -8.60 2.77
N TRP A 7 -3.20 -8.26 3.64
CA TRP A 7 -4.60 -8.09 3.30
C TRP A 7 -5.24 -7.07 4.24
N SER A 8 -6.56 -6.82 4.14
CA SER A 8 -7.28 -5.83 4.97
C SER A 8 -7.04 -5.97 6.48
N PHE A 9 -6.66 -7.15 6.95
CA PHE A 9 -6.22 -7.39 8.34
C PHE A 9 -5.06 -6.49 8.80
N LEU A 10 -4.21 -6.02 7.89
CA LEU A 10 -3.15 -5.03 8.18
C LEU A 10 -3.73 -3.74 8.78
N TYR A 11 -4.95 -3.37 8.40
CA TYR A 11 -5.61 -2.16 8.91
C TYR A 11 -6.40 -2.37 10.21
N ARG A 12 -6.36 -3.55 10.84
CA ARG A 12 -7.20 -3.89 12.00
C ARG A 12 -7.04 -2.96 13.21
N LYS A 13 -5.85 -2.34 13.39
CA LYS A 13 -5.58 -1.37 14.47
C LYS A 13 -6.04 0.06 14.12
N MET A 14 -6.23 0.35 12.83
CA MET A 14 -6.64 1.67 12.33
C MET A 14 -8.16 1.77 12.12
N ILE A 15 -8.78 0.70 11.61
CA ILE A 15 -10.22 0.66 11.29
C ILE A 15 -11.08 1.13 12.48
N PRO A 16 -10.90 0.63 13.73
CA PRO A 16 -11.73 1.06 14.85
C PRO A 16 -11.62 2.55 15.17
N ILE A 17 -10.43 3.14 14.99
CA ILE A 17 -10.19 4.57 15.24
C ILE A 17 -10.94 5.43 14.22
N PHE A 18 -10.92 5.04 12.95
CA PHE A 18 -11.69 5.73 11.91
C PHE A 18 -13.20 5.53 12.05
N LEU A 19 -13.65 4.34 12.45
CA LEU A 19 -15.08 4.12 12.75
C LEU A 19 -15.54 5.00 13.92
N ALA A 20 -14.71 5.17 14.95
CA ALA A 20 -15.02 6.00 16.11
C ALA A 20 -15.13 7.50 15.77
N SER A 21 -14.57 7.97 14.64
CA SER A 21 -14.78 9.35 14.17
C SER A 21 -16.08 9.55 13.38
N GLY A 22 -16.87 8.48 13.19
CA GLY A 22 -18.09 8.49 12.39
C GLY A 22 -17.85 8.26 10.89
N ALA A 23 -16.62 7.96 10.47
CA ALA A 23 -16.32 7.65 9.08
C ALA A 23 -16.79 6.24 8.69
N ARG A 24 -17.13 6.06 7.42
CA ARG A 24 -17.24 4.74 6.79
C ARG A 24 -15.84 4.28 6.39
N VAL A 25 -15.48 3.04 6.72
CA VAL A 25 -14.20 2.44 6.31
C VAL A 25 -14.44 1.36 5.26
N VAL A 26 -13.71 1.44 4.15
CA VAL A 26 -13.71 0.43 3.08
C VAL A 26 -12.27 -0.09 2.93
N ALA A 27 -12.05 -1.36 3.27
CA ALA A 27 -10.75 -2.02 3.21
C ALA A 27 -10.87 -3.28 2.35
N PRO A 28 -10.69 -3.18 1.02
CA PRO A 28 -10.77 -4.35 0.14
C PRO A 28 -9.52 -5.21 0.23
N ASP A 29 -9.68 -6.50 -0.07
CA ASP A 29 -8.59 -7.43 -0.33
C ASP A 29 -8.37 -7.52 -1.84
N PHE A 30 -7.14 -7.35 -2.32
CA PHE A 30 -6.81 -7.59 -3.73
C PHE A 30 -7.07 -9.06 -4.11
N PHE A 31 -7.47 -9.31 -5.36
CA PHE A 31 -7.43 -10.69 -5.90
C PHE A 31 -6.03 -11.28 -5.70
N GLY A 32 -5.94 -12.54 -5.28
CA GLY A 32 -4.68 -13.15 -4.83
C GLY A 32 -4.34 -12.95 -3.36
N PHE A 33 -5.11 -12.15 -2.60
CA PHE A 33 -4.82 -11.83 -1.21
C PHE A 33 -6.06 -11.97 -0.32
N GLY A 34 -5.83 -12.08 0.99
CA GLY A 34 -6.91 -12.07 1.99
C GLY A 34 -8.03 -13.06 1.70
N LYS A 35 -9.27 -12.57 1.75
CA LYS A 35 -10.47 -13.38 1.48
C LYS A 35 -10.99 -13.26 0.04
N SER A 36 -10.34 -12.47 -0.81
CA SER A 36 -10.65 -12.43 -2.23
C SER A 36 -10.18 -13.69 -2.94
N ASP A 37 -10.83 -14.00 -4.06
CA ASP A 37 -10.45 -15.11 -4.93
C ASP A 37 -9.02 -14.95 -5.43
N LYS A 38 -8.37 -16.09 -5.70
CA LYS A 38 -6.94 -16.14 -6.03
C LYS A 38 -6.76 -16.88 -7.36
N PRO A 39 -6.72 -16.16 -8.50
CA PRO A 39 -6.29 -16.75 -9.78
C PRO A 39 -4.99 -17.54 -9.60
N VAL A 40 -4.95 -18.76 -10.12
CA VAL A 40 -3.79 -19.65 -9.90
C VAL A 40 -2.65 -19.39 -10.87
N ASP A 41 -2.93 -18.73 -11.99
CA ASP A 41 -1.94 -18.40 -13.02
C ASP A 41 -1.29 -17.04 -12.73
N ASP A 42 0.00 -17.07 -12.46
CA ASP A 42 0.89 -15.91 -12.29
C ASP A 42 0.76 -14.87 -13.42
N ALA A 43 0.44 -15.28 -14.66
CA ALA A 43 0.26 -14.35 -15.79
C ALA A 43 -1.04 -13.53 -15.71
N THR A 44 -2.02 -13.96 -14.90
CA THR A 44 -3.27 -13.20 -14.67
C THR A 44 -3.01 -11.90 -13.92
N TYR A 45 -2.00 -11.92 -13.05
CA TYR A 45 -1.64 -10.76 -12.24
C TYR A 45 -0.83 -9.80 -13.09
N THR A 46 -1.43 -8.65 -13.39
CA THR A 46 -0.80 -7.52 -14.06
C THR A 46 -1.07 -6.24 -13.27
N TRP A 47 -0.31 -5.18 -13.54
CA TRP A 47 -0.52 -3.91 -12.86
C TRP A 47 -1.92 -3.34 -13.17
N SER A 48 -2.33 -3.39 -14.45
CA SER A 48 -3.66 -2.91 -14.86
C SER A 48 -4.79 -3.78 -14.32
N PHE A 49 -4.58 -5.08 -14.17
CA PHE A 49 -5.57 -5.98 -13.56
C PHE A 49 -5.96 -5.48 -12.16
N HIS A 50 -4.98 -5.18 -11.31
CA HIS A 50 -5.25 -4.67 -9.97
C HIS A 50 -5.82 -3.26 -9.97
N ARG A 51 -5.26 -2.34 -10.77
CA ARG A 51 -5.79 -0.97 -10.85
C ARG A 51 -7.25 -0.95 -11.30
N ASN A 52 -7.58 -1.70 -12.36
CA ASN A 52 -8.93 -1.76 -12.89
C ASN A 52 -9.90 -2.37 -11.88
N SER A 53 -9.46 -3.36 -11.08
CA SER A 53 -10.29 -3.90 -9.99
C SER A 53 -10.64 -2.84 -8.93
N LEU A 54 -9.70 -1.95 -8.59
CA LEU A 54 -9.94 -0.85 -7.66
C LEU A 54 -10.88 0.20 -8.25
N LEU A 55 -10.70 0.58 -9.52
CA LEU A 55 -11.61 1.50 -10.21
C LEU A 55 -13.04 0.97 -10.22
N ARG A 56 -13.21 -0.32 -10.56
CA ARG A 56 -14.51 -0.98 -10.51
C ARG A 56 -15.12 -1.00 -9.11
N LEU A 57 -14.30 -1.18 -8.07
CA LEU A 57 -14.79 -1.12 -6.70
C LEU A 57 -15.25 0.29 -6.30
N VAL A 58 -14.47 1.32 -6.64
CA VAL A 58 -14.80 2.73 -6.39
C VAL A 58 -16.12 3.11 -7.08
N GLU A 59 -16.24 2.76 -8.36
CA GLU A 59 -17.45 2.98 -9.17
C GLU A 59 -18.66 2.22 -8.60
N ARG A 60 -18.50 0.92 -8.34
CA ARG A 60 -19.61 0.03 -7.91
C ARG A 60 -20.19 0.39 -6.55
N LEU A 61 -19.35 0.88 -5.63
CA LEU A 61 -19.78 1.34 -4.31
C LEU A 61 -20.14 2.83 -4.27
N ASP A 62 -20.02 3.51 -5.41
CA ASP A 62 -20.09 4.96 -5.57
C ASP A 62 -19.36 5.69 -4.43
N LEU A 63 -18.07 5.40 -4.27
CA LEU A 63 -17.29 6.03 -3.21
C LEU A 63 -17.07 7.50 -3.56
N GLN A 64 -17.47 8.36 -2.62
CA GLN A 64 -17.41 9.81 -2.69
C GLN A 64 -16.74 10.35 -1.43
N ARG A 65 -16.08 11.51 -1.53
CA ARG A 65 -15.41 12.17 -0.39
C ARG A 65 -14.39 11.26 0.31
N VAL A 66 -13.64 10.53 -0.50
CA VAL A 66 -12.67 9.52 -0.08
C VAL A 66 -11.51 10.17 0.64
N THR A 67 -11.19 9.62 1.81
CA THR A 67 -9.85 9.72 2.40
C THR A 67 -9.08 8.50 1.94
N LEU A 68 -8.16 8.69 1.01
CA LEU A 68 -7.36 7.60 0.46
C LEU A 68 -6.28 7.23 1.47
N VAL A 69 -6.27 5.99 1.94
CA VAL A 69 -5.30 5.49 2.91
C VAL A 69 -4.43 4.42 2.25
N VAL A 70 -3.13 4.64 2.13
CA VAL A 70 -2.24 3.81 1.29
C VAL A 70 -0.88 3.51 1.94
N GLN A 71 -0.31 2.36 1.56
CA GLN A 71 1.01 1.87 1.91
C GLN A 71 1.39 0.80 0.87
N ASP A 72 2.69 0.65 0.57
CA ASP A 72 3.24 -0.31 -0.39
C ASP A 72 2.42 -0.37 -1.70
N TRP A 73 2.05 -1.55 -2.20
CA TRP A 73 1.28 -1.70 -3.42
C TRP A 73 -0.08 -1.00 -3.41
N GLY A 74 -0.64 -0.82 -2.22
CA GLY A 74 -1.83 -0.01 -2.02
C GLY A 74 -1.61 1.45 -2.45
N GLY A 75 -0.40 1.98 -2.30
CA GLY A 75 -0.02 3.29 -2.82
C GLY A 75 0.43 3.27 -4.28
N LEU A 76 1.19 2.26 -4.72
CA LEU A 76 1.57 2.11 -6.14
C LEU A 76 0.34 2.16 -7.07
N LEU A 77 -0.75 1.52 -6.64
CA LEU A 77 -2.01 1.52 -7.39
C LEU A 77 -2.91 2.69 -6.96
N GLY A 78 -3.11 2.87 -5.66
CA GLY A 78 -4.08 3.82 -5.09
C GLY A 78 -3.81 5.27 -5.48
N LEU A 79 -2.53 5.67 -5.53
CA LEU A 79 -2.14 7.04 -5.89
C LEU A 79 -2.44 7.35 -7.37
N THR A 80 -2.76 6.36 -8.19
CA THR A 80 -3.14 6.58 -9.60
C THR A 80 -4.66 6.67 -9.82
N LEU A 81 -5.48 6.34 -8.81
CA LEU A 81 -6.93 6.33 -8.94
C LEU A 81 -7.56 7.71 -9.16
N PRO A 82 -7.01 8.84 -8.64
CA PRO A 82 -7.59 10.16 -8.90
C PRO A 82 -7.58 10.61 -10.36
N LEU A 83 -6.87 9.92 -11.26
CA LEU A 83 -6.99 10.13 -12.70
C LEU A 83 -8.40 9.84 -13.22
N ASP A 84 -9.11 8.92 -12.56
CA ASP A 84 -10.43 8.43 -12.95
C ASP A 84 -11.49 8.87 -11.92
N GLY A 85 -11.67 10.19 -11.78
CA GLY A 85 -12.62 10.81 -10.84
C GLY A 85 -11.92 11.58 -9.72
N PRO A 86 -11.13 12.62 -10.04
CA PRO A 86 -10.36 13.39 -9.06
C PRO A 86 -11.23 13.99 -7.95
N GLU A 87 -12.47 14.39 -8.26
CA GLU A 87 -13.44 14.97 -7.33
C GLU A 87 -13.85 14.03 -6.19
N ARG A 88 -13.65 12.72 -6.37
CA ARG A 88 -13.96 11.73 -5.34
C ARG A 88 -13.00 11.80 -4.16
N TYR A 89 -11.79 12.34 -4.32
CA TYR A 89 -10.71 12.24 -3.33
C TYR A 89 -10.48 13.59 -2.62
N GLN A 90 -10.71 13.62 -1.31
CA GLN A 90 -10.61 14.84 -0.48
C GLN A 90 -9.41 14.84 0.46
N ARG A 91 -8.93 13.67 0.85
CA ARG A 91 -7.81 13.55 1.77
C ARG A 91 -6.90 12.38 1.41
N LEU A 92 -5.65 12.46 1.85
CA LEU A 92 -4.64 11.41 1.69
C LEU A 92 -3.97 11.09 3.04
N LEU A 93 -4.05 9.84 3.48
CA LEU A 93 -3.15 9.27 4.48
C LEU A 93 -2.14 8.38 3.74
N ILE A 94 -0.88 8.82 3.70
CA ILE A 94 0.18 8.10 2.99
C ILE A 94 1.20 7.53 4.00
N MET A 95 1.40 6.22 3.94
CA MET A 95 2.45 5.49 4.65
C MET A 95 3.43 4.87 3.64
N ASN A 96 4.57 4.34 4.10
CA ASN A 96 5.67 3.79 3.31
C ASN A 96 5.26 3.23 1.95
N THR A 97 5.40 4.05 0.90
CA THR A 97 4.99 3.77 -0.47
C THR A 97 5.70 4.71 -1.44
N VAL A 98 5.57 4.45 -2.73
CA VAL A 98 5.96 5.39 -3.79
C VAL A 98 4.88 5.47 -4.88
N LEU A 99 4.92 6.54 -5.66
CA LEU A 99 4.31 6.59 -6.99
C LEU A 99 5.36 6.09 -7.99
N ALA A 100 5.22 4.84 -8.44
CA ALA A 100 6.27 4.14 -9.19
C ALA A 100 6.31 4.58 -10.66
N THR A 101 7.02 5.66 -10.94
CA THR A 101 7.12 6.29 -12.26
C THR A 101 8.11 5.62 -13.21
N GLY A 102 8.87 4.62 -12.75
CA GLY A 102 9.91 3.95 -13.52
C GLY A 102 11.17 4.77 -13.80
N VAL A 103 11.23 6.05 -13.39
CA VAL A 103 12.40 6.92 -13.62
C VAL A 103 13.30 7.08 -12.39
N VAL A 104 12.77 6.76 -11.21
CA VAL A 104 13.55 6.73 -9.96
C VAL A 104 14.12 5.34 -9.79
N PRO A 105 15.45 5.17 -9.68
CA PRO A 105 16.05 3.86 -9.48
C PRO A 105 15.49 3.17 -8.23
N PRO A 106 15.20 1.85 -8.29
CA PRO A 106 14.77 1.10 -7.13
C PRO A 106 15.84 1.10 -6.04
N SER A 107 15.41 1.07 -4.77
CA SER A 107 16.32 0.92 -3.65
C SER A 107 17.01 -0.45 -3.67
N LYS A 108 18.21 -0.56 -3.08
CA LYS A 108 18.89 -1.84 -2.90
C LYS A 108 18.04 -2.83 -2.09
N GLY A 109 17.31 -2.33 -1.10
CA GLY A 109 16.35 -3.12 -0.31
C GLY A 109 15.24 -3.70 -1.17
N PHE A 110 14.67 -2.91 -2.09
CA PHE A 110 13.66 -3.40 -3.03
C PHE A 110 14.21 -4.48 -3.97
N LEU A 111 15.39 -4.25 -4.56
CA LEU A 111 16.01 -5.24 -5.45
C LEU A 111 16.25 -6.57 -4.73
N ALA A 112 16.77 -6.52 -3.50
CA ALA A 112 16.97 -7.72 -2.67
C ALA A 112 15.63 -8.41 -2.33
N TRP A 113 14.58 -7.65 -2.00
CA TRP A 113 13.24 -8.17 -1.75
C TRP A 113 12.66 -8.88 -2.98
N ARG A 114 12.70 -8.24 -4.15
CA ARG A 114 12.22 -8.82 -5.41
C ARG A 114 12.92 -10.12 -5.75
N ASP A 115 14.25 -10.15 -5.64
CA ASP A 115 15.05 -11.34 -5.92
C ASP A 115 14.80 -12.47 -4.91
N TYR A 116 14.55 -12.14 -3.65
CA TYR A 116 14.19 -13.10 -2.61
C TYR A 116 12.85 -13.79 -2.91
N VAL A 117 11.81 -13.01 -3.25
CA VAL A 117 10.49 -13.58 -3.59
C VAL A 117 10.56 -14.42 -4.86
N ALA A 118 11.28 -13.96 -5.89
CA ALA A 118 11.46 -14.71 -7.13
C ALA A 118 12.13 -16.09 -6.91
N LYS A 119 12.98 -16.22 -5.87
CA LYS A 119 13.65 -17.48 -5.50
C LYS A 119 12.89 -18.29 -4.46
N THR A 120 11.78 -17.78 -3.93
CA THR A 120 11.01 -18.39 -2.84
C THR A 120 9.54 -18.55 -3.26
N PRO A 121 9.23 -19.48 -4.18
CA PRO A 121 7.89 -19.61 -4.74
C PRO A 121 6.80 -19.98 -3.71
N ASP A 122 7.18 -20.64 -2.63
CA ASP A 122 6.35 -20.94 -1.46
C ASP A 122 6.74 -20.06 -0.27
N LEU A 123 6.61 -18.74 -0.43
CA LEU A 123 6.99 -17.76 0.59
C LEU A 123 6.25 -18.00 1.91
N ASP A 124 7.00 -18.16 3.02
CA ASP A 124 6.44 -18.20 4.37
C ASP A 124 6.03 -16.79 4.81
N VAL A 125 4.75 -16.49 4.66
CA VAL A 125 4.18 -15.18 5.01
C VAL A 125 4.22 -14.94 6.52
N ALA A 126 3.97 -15.96 7.36
CA ALA A 126 3.99 -15.78 8.82
C ALA A 126 5.40 -15.40 9.29
N ALA A 127 6.42 -16.16 8.85
CA ALA A 127 7.81 -15.89 9.18
C ALA A 127 8.29 -14.54 8.62
N LEU A 128 7.84 -14.16 7.41
CA LEU A 128 8.12 -12.84 6.86
C LEU A 128 7.59 -11.72 7.76
N MET A 129 6.33 -11.80 8.19
CA MET A 129 5.72 -10.75 9.00
C MET A 129 6.43 -10.60 10.35
N GLN A 130 6.75 -11.71 11.03
CA GLN A 130 7.51 -11.66 12.30
C GLN A 130 8.93 -11.11 12.13
N ARG A 131 9.58 -11.38 10.99
CA ARG A 131 10.88 -10.79 10.66
C ARG A 131 10.79 -9.29 10.40
N ALA A 132 9.68 -8.83 9.81
CA ALA A 132 9.47 -7.43 9.47
C ALA A 132 9.13 -6.56 10.69
N ASP A 133 8.49 -7.15 11.70
CA ASP A 133 8.16 -6.49 12.97
C ASP A 133 8.20 -7.52 14.11
N PRO A 134 9.23 -7.47 14.98
CA PRO A 134 9.38 -8.40 16.11
C PRO A 134 8.25 -8.34 17.15
N SER A 135 7.40 -7.31 17.13
CA SER A 135 6.23 -7.21 18.01
C SER A 135 5.05 -8.06 17.55
N ILE A 136 5.09 -8.60 16.33
CA ILE A 136 4.05 -9.48 15.80
C ILE A 136 4.13 -10.85 16.47
N ASP A 137 3.11 -11.17 17.27
CA ASP A 137 2.95 -12.49 17.88
C ASP A 137 2.56 -13.57 16.85
N GLU A 138 2.66 -14.83 17.29
CA GLU A 138 2.36 -16.00 16.44
C GLU A 138 0.92 -16.00 15.90
N ARG A 139 -0.05 -15.52 16.68
CA ARG A 139 -1.46 -15.51 16.27
C ARG A 139 -1.70 -14.47 15.18
N VAL A 140 -1.07 -13.31 15.30
CA VAL A 140 -1.10 -12.25 14.29
C VAL A 140 -0.36 -12.71 13.03
N ALA A 141 0.81 -13.34 13.16
CA ALA A 141 1.54 -13.90 12.04
C ALA A 141 0.71 -14.96 11.28
N ALA A 142 0.06 -15.87 12.02
CA ALA A 142 -0.83 -16.88 11.46
C ALA A 142 -2.03 -16.24 10.72
N ALA A 143 -2.55 -15.10 11.17
CA ALA A 143 -3.61 -14.38 10.46
C ALA A 143 -3.14 -13.82 9.10
N TYR A 144 -1.87 -13.47 8.96
CA TYR A 144 -1.30 -13.09 7.67
C TYR A 144 -1.08 -14.28 6.74
N ALA A 145 -0.72 -15.46 7.27
CA ALA A 145 -0.57 -16.68 6.49
C ALA A 145 -1.91 -17.37 6.16
N ALA A 146 -2.98 -17.12 6.93
CA ALA A 146 -4.28 -17.77 6.77
C ALA A 146 -4.87 -17.76 5.33
N PRO A 147 -4.68 -16.72 4.50
CA PRO A 147 -5.11 -16.73 3.11
C PRO A 147 -4.41 -17.76 2.20
N PHE A 148 -3.29 -18.35 2.65
CA PHE A 148 -2.37 -19.11 1.83
C PHE A 148 -2.10 -20.52 2.42
N PRO A 149 -3.04 -21.47 2.32
CA PRO A 149 -2.85 -22.83 2.83
C PRO A 149 -1.65 -23.56 2.21
N ASP A 150 -1.34 -23.28 0.94
CA ASP A 150 -0.20 -23.80 0.19
C ASP A 150 0.21 -22.83 -0.94
N ASP A 151 1.26 -23.19 -1.68
CA ASP A 151 1.88 -22.38 -2.74
C ASP A 151 0.95 -22.05 -3.91
N ARG A 152 -0.10 -22.84 -4.15
CA ARG A 152 -1.08 -22.60 -5.23
C ARG A 152 -1.91 -21.34 -4.98
N TYR A 153 -2.00 -20.90 -3.74
CA TYR A 153 -2.69 -19.66 -3.36
C TYR A 153 -1.77 -18.42 -3.42
N LYS A 154 -0.49 -18.58 -3.78
CA LYS A 154 0.54 -17.53 -3.70
C LYS A 154 0.95 -16.96 -5.06
N ALA A 155 0.17 -17.17 -6.12
CA ALA A 155 0.48 -16.59 -7.44
C ALA A 155 0.54 -15.05 -7.41
N GLY A 156 -0.41 -14.39 -6.76
CA GLY A 156 -0.38 -12.94 -6.55
C GLY A 156 0.83 -12.47 -5.74
N VAL A 157 1.12 -13.16 -4.62
CA VAL A 157 2.28 -12.93 -3.75
C VAL A 157 3.60 -13.02 -4.54
N ARG A 158 3.78 -14.08 -5.33
CA ARG A 158 4.98 -14.22 -6.18
C ARG A 158 5.11 -13.08 -7.20
N ARG A 159 4.00 -12.61 -7.76
CA ARG A 159 4.03 -11.68 -8.90
C ARG A 159 4.16 -10.23 -8.50
N PHE A 160 3.64 -9.82 -7.35
CA PHE A 160 3.67 -8.41 -6.92
C PHE A 160 5.08 -7.81 -7.02
N PRO A 161 6.15 -8.37 -6.43
CA PRO A 161 7.48 -7.75 -6.52
C PRO A 161 8.01 -7.62 -7.96
N ALA A 162 7.67 -8.54 -8.85
CA ALA A 162 8.10 -8.51 -10.26
C ALA A 162 7.38 -7.43 -11.09
N MET A 163 6.20 -6.99 -10.64
CA MET A 163 5.37 -6.00 -11.34
C MET A 163 5.62 -4.56 -10.92
N VAL A 164 6.47 -4.30 -9.92
CA VAL A 164 6.75 -2.92 -9.49
C VAL A 164 7.42 -2.18 -10.66
N PRO A 165 6.87 -1.05 -11.14
CA PRO A 165 7.44 -0.35 -12.28
C PRO A 165 8.80 0.28 -11.93
N THR A 166 9.89 -0.40 -12.31
CA THR A 166 11.27 0.06 -12.11
C THR A 166 11.93 0.58 -13.38
N ASP A 167 11.24 0.51 -14.52
CA ASP A 167 11.67 1.01 -15.82
C ASP A 167 10.53 1.82 -16.46
N PRO A 168 10.82 2.89 -17.23
CA PRO A 168 9.79 3.76 -17.80
C PRO A 168 8.78 3.07 -18.72
N GLU A 169 9.14 1.93 -19.31
CA GLU A 169 8.34 1.14 -20.25
C GLU A 169 7.53 0.03 -19.56
N MET A 170 7.74 -0.18 -18.25
CA MET A 170 6.95 -1.15 -17.49
C MET A 170 5.50 -0.68 -17.36
N GLU A 171 4.58 -1.65 -17.37
CA GLU A 171 3.16 -1.41 -17.14
C GLU A 171 2.94 -0.63 -15.83
N GLY A 172 2.12 0.41 -15.87
CA GLY A 172 1.84 1.29 -14.73
C GLY A 172 2.83 2.45 -14.53
N ALA A 173 4.02 2.43 -15.16
CA ALA A 173 4.98 3.53 -15.04
C ALA A 173 4.44 4.84 -15.65
N ALA A 174 3.87 4.75 -16.86
CA ALA A 174 3.25 5.89 -17.53
C ALA A 174 2.07 6.46 -16.74
N THR A 175 1.12 5.61 -16.33
CA THR A 175 -0.03 6.02 -15.51
C THR A 175 0.40 6.64 -14.17
N SER A 176 1.49 6.14 -13.57
CA SER A 176 2.05 6.73 -12.36
C SER A 176 2.62 8.13 -12.62
N ARG A 177 3.25 8.38 -13.78
CA ARG A 177 3.69 9.73 -14.18
C ARG A 177 2.50 10.65 -14.44
N ASP A 178 1.45 10.15 -15.08
CA ASP A 178 0.25 10.93 -15.39
C ASP A 178 -0.49 11.38 -14.12
N ALA A 179 -0.34 10.67 -13.00
CA ALA A 179 -0.91 11.05 -11.71
C ALA A 179 -0.15 12.18 -10.99
N LEU A 180 1.09 12.50 -11.40
CA LEU A 180 1.91 13.53 -10.75
C LEU A 180 1.25 14.92 -10.74
N PRO A 181 0.68 15.44 -11.85
CA PRO A 181 0.05 16.76 -11.86
C PRO A 181 -1.11 16.87 -10.88
N PHE A 182 -1.88 15.80 -10.67
CA PHE A 182 -2.96 15.79 -9.66
C PHE A 182 -2.38 16.00 -8.26
N TRP A 183 -1.36 15.23 -7.87
CA TRP A 183 -0.75 15.35 -6.54
C TRP A 183 0.02 16.67 -6.35
N ALA A 184 0.69 17.15 -7.39
CA ALA A 184 1.40 18.43 -7.39
C ALA A 184 0.48 19.66 -7.35
N SER A 185 -0.83 19.47 -7.59
CA SER A 185 -1.86 20.51 -7.46
C SER A 185 -2.97 20.15 -6.46
N PHE A 186 -2.75 19.12 -5.64
CA PHE A 186 -3.76 18.62 -4.70
C PHE A 186 -4.09 19.69 -3.66
N THR A 187 -5.37 20.04 -3.55
CA THR A 187 -5.89 21.05 -2.59
C THR A 187 -6.56 20.43 -1.37
N GLY A 188 -6.67 19.10 -1.32
CA GLY A 188 -7.20 18.38 -0.17
C GLY A 188 -6.22 18.34 1.01
N LYS A 189 -6.66 17.72 2.12
CA LYS A 189 -5.77 17.55 3.29
C LYS A 189 -4.93 16.28 3.15
N SER A 190 -3.64 16.36 3.42
CA SER A 190 -2.74 15.19 3.43
C SER A 190 -2.14 14.99 4.83
N PHE A 191 -1.77 13.75 5.14
CA PHE A 191 -1.02 13.37 6.32
C PHE A 191 -0.09 12.21 5.95
N MET A 192 1.17 12.32 6.35
CA MET A 192 2.19 11.32 6.06
C MET A 192 2.73 10.72 7.35
N ALA A 193 2.85 9.40 7.39
CA ALA A 193 3.54 8.67 8.47
C ALA A 193 4.59 7.73 7.87
N VAL A 194 5.77 7.67 8.50
CA VAL A 194 6.92 6.94 7.96
C VAL A 194 7.46 5.99 9.02
N GLY A 195 7.48 4.69 8.71
CA GLY A 195 8.26 3.71 9.46
C GLY A 195 9.73 3.87 9.11
N VAL A 196 10.53 4.28 10.10
CA VAL A 196 11.94 4.67 9.90
C VAL A 196 12.82 3.46 9.61
N GLN A 197 12.47 2.29 10.14
CA GLN A 197 13.27 1.06 10.01
C GLN A 197 13.05 0.35 8.67
N ASP A 198 12.20 0.87 7.78
CA ASP A 198 11.92 0.26 6.48
C ASP A 198 13.15 0.35 5.54
N PRO A 199 13.76 -0.79 5.16
CA PRO A 199 14.93 -0.81 4.29
C PRO A 199 14.57 -0.66 2.80
N VAL A 200 13.28 -0.66 2.45
CA VAL A 200 12.76 -0.62 1.08
C VAL A 200 12.25 0.76 0.73
N LEU A 201 11.23 1.24 1.46
CA LEU A 201 10.48 2.49 1.20
C LEU A 201 10.50 3.44 2.42
N GLY A 202 11.61 3.45 3.16
CA GLY A 202 11.81 4.29 4.35
C GLY A 202 11.99 5.80 4.06
N PRO A 203 12.64 6.55 4.97
CA PRO A 203 12.68 8.00 4.93
C PRO A 203 13.09 8.64 3.59
N PRO A 204 14.12 8.14 2.86
CA PRO A 204 14.49 8.76 1.57
C PRO A 204 13.37 8.70 0.52
N ALA A 205 12.68 7.57 0.41
CA ALA A 205 11.58 7.39 -0.54
C ALA A 205 10.37 8.24 -0.14
N MET A 206 10.06 8.28 1.15
CA MET A 206 8.92 9.05 1.66
C MET A 206 9.15 10.57 1.61
N ARG A 207 10.39 11.03 1.79
CA ARG A 207 10.76 12.44 1.58
C ARG A 207 10.61 12.86 0.12
N LEU A 208 10.95 11.99 -0.82
CA LEU A 208 10.65 12.23 -2.24
C LEU A 208 9.13 12.34 -2.45
N MET A 209 8.35 11.38 -1.95
CA MET A 209 6.88 11.43 -2.04
C MET A 209 6.30 12.70 -1.42
N GLN A 210 6.80 13.14 -0.28
CA GLN A 210 6.38 14.37 0.39
C GLN A 210 6.54 15.57 -0.55
N SER A 211 7.68 15.66 -1.24
CA SER A 211 7.97 16.76 -2.17
C SER A 211 7.08 16.78 -3.42
N LEU A 212 6.46 15.64 -3.77
CA LEU A 212 5.58 15.51 -4.94
C LEU A 212 4.12 15.84 -4.63
N ILE A 213 3.73 15.88 -3.34
CA ILE A 213 2.35 16.10 -2.91
C ILE A 213 2.22 17.55 -2.41
N ALA A 214 1.44 18.35 -3.12
CA ALA A 214 1.19 19.74 -2.74
C ALA A 214 0.63 19.83 -1.32
N GLY A 215 1.22 20.72 -0.53
CA GLY A 215 0.81 20.97 0.85
C GLY A 215 1.02 19.79 1.81
N CYS A 216 1.79 18.76 1.43
CA CYS A 216 2.09 17.66 2.35
C CYS A 216 2.91 18.15 3.54
N PRO A 217 2.40 18.01 4.78
CA PRO A 217 3.11 18.48 5.97
C PRO A 217 4.36 17.65 6.25
N GLU A 218 5.12 18.06 7.27
CA GLU A 218 6.22 17.24 7.77
C GLU A 218 5.73 15.85 8.18
N PRO A 219 6.43 14.76 7.81
CA PRO A 219 5.99 13.41 8.10
C PRO A 219 6.06 13.10 9.60
N MET A 220 5.08 12.37 10.10
CA MET A 220 5.18 11.70 11.39
C MET A 220 6.18 10.54 11.28
N MET A 221 7.32 10.66 11.95
CA MET A 221 8.35 9.61 11.97
C MET A 221 8.08 8.62 13.09
N LEU A 222 7.98 7.33 12.75
CA LEU A 222 7.85 6.23 13.71
C LEU A 222 9.17 5.48 13.77
N GLU A 223 10.01 5.85 14.75
CA GLU A 223 11.39 5.34 14.91
C GLU A 223 11.44 3.81 15.10
N ASP A 224 10.43 3.25 15.74
CA ASP A 224 10.33 1.82 16.03
C ASP A 224 9.59 1.01 14.95
N ALA A 225 9.04 1.67 13.93
CA ALA A 225 8.24 1.00 12.91
C ALA A 225 9.05 0.70 11.65
N GLY A 226 8.84 -0.50 11.11
CA GLY A 226 9.37 -0.93 9.81
C GLY A 226 8.42 -0.64 8.65
N HIS A 227 8.47 -1.49 7.62
CA HIS A 227 7.70 -1.32 6.38
C HIS A 227 6.17 -1.33 6.61
N PHE A 228 5.68 -2.20 7.47
CA PHE A 228 4.24 -2.37 7.77
C PHE A 228 3.77 -1.41 8.88
N VAL A 229 3.84 -0.10 8.60
CA VAL A 229 3.52 1.00 9.55
C VAL A 229 2.19 0.82 10.28
N GLN A 230 1.20 0.19 9.65
CA GLN A 230 -0.14 -0.04 10.20
C GLN A 230 -0.15 -0.98 11.40
N GLU A 231 0.92 -1.75 11.64
CA GLU A 231 1.11 -2.49 12.90
C GLU A 231 1.31 -1.57 14.10
N HIS A 232 1.71 -0.33 13.87
CA HIS A 232 1.69 0.78 14.84
C HIS A 232 0.54 1.76 14.54
N GLY A 233 -0.48 1.30 13.81
CA GLY A 233 -1.44 2.16 13.12
C GLY A 233 -2.41 2.93 14.03
N GLU A 234 -2.56 2.56 15.31
CA GLU A 234 -3.44 3.29 16.23
C GLU A 234 -2.98 4.75 16.39
N VAL A 235 -1.68 4.96 16.66
CA VAL A 235 -1.15 6.31 16.85
C VAL A 235 -1.21 7.12 15.55
N VAL A 236 -0.96 6.47 14.41
CA VAL A 236 -1.05 7.08 13.08
C VAL A 236 -2.48 7.53 12.77
N ALA A 237 -3.46 6.65 12.98
CA ALA A 237 -4.86 6.96 12.72
C ALA A 237 -5.38 8.11 13.60
N ARG A 238 -4.99 8.14 14.88
CA ARG A 238 -5.34 9.24 15.81
C ARG A 238 -4.70 10.56 15.38
N ALA A 239 -3.40 10.56 15.09
CA ALA A 239 -2.66 11.75 14.68
C ALA A 239 -3.21 12.35 13.37
N ALA A 240 -3.55 11.51 12.41
CA ALA A 240 -4.14 11.95 11.15
C ALA A 240 -5.52 12.60 11.33
N LEU A 241 -6.38 11.99 12.15
CA LEU A 241 -7.68 12.59 12.47
C LEU A 241 -7.52 13.93 13.18
N GLU A 242 -6.57 14.06 14.11
CA GLU A 242 -6.26 15.32 14.79
C GLU A 242 -5.80 16.40 13.80
N ALA A 243 -4.91 16.06 12.88
CA ALA A 243 -4.40 16.98 11.86
C ALA A 243 -5.48 17.49 10.88
N TRP A 244 -6.64 16.82 10.80
CA TRP A 244 -7.72 17.18 9.89
C TRP A 244 -8.94 17.79 10.55
N LYS A 245 -8.94 17.96 11.87
CA LYS A 245 -9.89 18.85 12.56
C LYS A 245 -9.78 20.27 12.01
#